data_AF-A0ABD3H436-F1
#
_entry.id   AF-A0ABD3H436-F1
#
_cell.length_a   1.000
_cell.length_b   1.000
_cell.length_c   1.000
_cell.angle_alpha   90.00
_cell.angle_beta   90.00
_cell.angle_gamma   90.00
#
_symmetry.space_group_name_H-M   'P 1'
#
loop_
_entity.id
_entity.type
_entity.pdbx_description
1 polymer ?
#
loop_
_entity_poly.entity_id
_entity_poly.type
_entity_poly.pdbx_seq_one_letter_code
_entity_poly.pdbx_strand_id
1 'polypeptide(L)'
;MVVVLEQAFAYASHTVAPDPTNLWAESIRKPPYPTNSGWLNFVLGDGTCAEYLHPYMIKSLTGGVSVCYRCRGVTPALIFQACCAKFDCGNPVFSTAHAVLELRSNPQETRHKLVLNDGQTWFIYSSSKLPVDKDLSLASHKGFKGVIRIALLPCGDDSEDFLDQHSKCYPVRGTADFTVPFRVKYVWKTLGRGELLMLSLPDHRVILQDHKITVLPQFSYVSIDGSLEGVVGDHWHLQTDPLHLGWYSLQGVNSPEARDDIIRAAIKEVDRVCPAKLTIRSTYFSGKALARAARVGLIAEELKCPAIVHRVQGVARSHRDAASERKAEEEVQEKGSKNGRW
;
A
#
# COMPACT_ATOMS: atom_id res chain seq x y z
N MET A 1 11.80 35.77 8.63
CA MET A 1 13.14 35.29 8.23
C MET A 1 12.97 33.87 7.73
N VAL A 2 12.95 33.66 6.41
CA VAL A 2 12.86 32.30 5.83
C VAL A 2 14.25 31.70 5.97
N VAL A 3 14.41 30.71 6.85
CA VAL A 3 15.63 29.90 6.88
C VAL A 3 15.64 29.10 5.58
N VAL A 4 16.42 29.56 4.61
CA VAL A 4 16.74 28.75 3.44
C VAL A 4 17.64 27.65 3.98
N LEU A 5 17.06 26.47 4.23
CA LEU A 5 17.84 25.27 4.48
C LEU A 5 18.70 25.03 3.23
N GLU A 6 20.02 25.09 3.37
CA GLU A 6 20.92 24.70 2.29
C GLU A 6 20.56 23.28 1.84
N GLN A 7 20.44 23.11 0.53
CA GLN A 7 20.04 21.85 -0.04
C GLN A 7 21.11 20.79 0.24
N ALA A 8 20.70 19.73 0.95
CA ALA A 8 21.62 18.70 1.42
C ALA A 8 22.24 17.86 0.28
N PHE A 9 21.61 17.83 -0.90
CA PHE A 9 22.03 17.04 -2.05
C PHE A 9 21.90 17.84 -3.35
N ALA A 10 22.79 17.59 -4.32
CA ALA A 10 22.69 18.19 -5.65
C ALA A 10 21.37 17.82 -6.34
N TYR A 11 20.88 18.69 -7.22
CA TYR A 11 19.76 18.36 -8.08
C TYR A 11 20.20 17.36 -9.14
N ALA A 12 19.57 16.20 -9.19
CA ALA A 12 19.79 15.21 -10.24
C ALA A 12 18.48 14.88 -10.94
N SER A 13 18.54 14.69 -12.26
CA SER A 13 17.44 14.10 -13.00
C SER A 13 17.25 12.65 -12.58
N HIS A 14 16.00 12.24 -12.40
CA HIS A 14 15.68 10.89 -11.98
C HIS A 14 15.91 9.91 -13.14
N THR A 15 16.85 8.96 -12.98
CA THR A 15 17.25 8.03 -14.06
C THR A 15 16.51 6.69 -14.02
N VAL A 16 15.81 6.38 -12.93
CA VAL A 16 15.22 5.05 -12.67
C VAL A 16 13.74 5.00 -13.00
N ALA A 17 13.00 6.05 -12.66
CA ALA A 17 11.59 6.23 -12.95
C ALA A 17 11.44 7.29 -14.03
N PRO A 18 10.66 7.02 -15.09
CA PRO A 18 10.42 7.97 -16.16
C PRO A 18 9.64 9.18 -15.65
N ASP A 19 9.65 10.26 -16.44
CA ASP A 19 8.69 11.35 -16.27
C ASP A 19 7.26 10.81 -16.24
N PRO A 20 6.34 11.47 -15.50
CA PRO A 20 4.96 10.99 -15.41
C PRO A 20 4.33 10.87 -16.79
N THR A 21 3.76 9.69 -17.06
CA THR A 21 3.04 9.42 -18.31
C THR A 21 1.81 10.32 -18.46
N ASN A 22 1.20 10.31 -19.64
CA ASN A 22 -0.09 10.96 -19.87
C ASN A 22 -1.27 10.27 -19.14
N LEU A 23 -1.05 9.15 -18.44
CA LEU A 23 -2.05 8.44 -17.65
C LEU A 23 -2.31 9.11 -16.30
N TRP A 24 -1.37 9.93 -15.81
CA TRP A 24 -1.57 10.71 -14.59
C TRP A 24 -2.68 11.74 -14.80
N ALA A 25 -3.62 11.84 -13.88
CA ALA A 25 -4.60 12.93 -13.94
C ALA A 25 -3.90 14.29 -13.83
N GLU A 26 -4.37 15.29 -14.58
CA GLU A 26 -3.75 16.62 -14.66
C GLU A 26 -3.56 17.26 -13.26
N SER A 27 -4.54 17.05 -12.37
CA SER A 27 -4.50 17.55 -10.99
C SER A 27 -3.34 17.00 -10.15
N ILE A 28 -2.80 15.83 -10.48
CA ILE A 28 -1.71 15.14 -9.76
C ILE A 28 -0.45 14.97 -10.59
N ARG A 29 -0.43 15.42 -11.86
CA ARG A 29 0.74 15.41 -12.73
C ARG A 29 1.67 16.58 -12.43
N LYS A 30 2.06 16.72 -11.17
CA LYS A 30 3.01 17.72 -10.68
C LYS A 30 3.84 17.13 -9.53
N PRO A 31 5.14 17.46 -9.44
CA PRO A 31 6.00 16.94 -8.39
C PRO A 31 5.62 17.51 -7.00
N PRO A 32 5.92 16.80 -5.90
CA PRO A 32 6.54 15.48 -5.86
C PRO A 32 5.56 14.36 -6.27
N TYR A 33 6.03 13.43 -7.10
CA TYR A 33 5.23 12.28 -7.53
C TYR A 33 5.25 11.18 -6.46
N PRO A 34 4.10 10.61 -6.10
CA PRO A 34 4.06 9.43 -5.23
C PRO A 34 4.85 8.26 -5.82
N THR A 35 5.70 7.64 -5.01
CA THR A 35 6.33 6.35 -5.30
C THR A 35 5.76 5.28 -4.37
N ASN A 36 5.99 4.00 -4.68
CA ASN A 36 5.60 2.86 -3.81
C ASN A 36 4.12 2.85 -3.38
N SER A 37 3.22 3.33 -4.24
CA SER A 37 1.78 3.37 -3.99
C SER A 37 1.09 2.15 -4.61
N GLY A 38 0.05 1.61 -3.95
CA GLY A 38 -0.69 0.42 -4.41
C GLY A 38 -1.56 0.60 -5.66
N TRP A 39 -1.46 1.75 -6.33
CA TRP A 39 -2.14 2.07 -7.59
C TRP A 39 -1.15 2.46 -8.69
N LEU A 40 0.15 2.43 -8.40
CA LEU A 40 1.19 3.01 -9.26
C LEU A 40 1.27 2.31 -10.62
N ASN A 41 0.93 1.03 -10.71
CA ASN A 41 0.92 0.27 -11.97
C ASN A 41 -0.10 0.81 -12.98
N PHE A 42 -1.11 1.57 -12.56
CA PHE A 42 -2.07 2.20 -13.48
C PHE A 42 -1.49 3.40 -14.24
N VAL A 43 -0.39 3.98 -13.77
CA VAL A 43 0.21 5.18 -14.35
C VAL A 43 1.64 4.99 -14.84
N LEU A 44 2.23 3.81 -14.62
CA LEU A 44 3.53 3.41 -15.15
C LEU A 44 3.38 2.62 -16.45
N GLY A 45 4.39 2.71 -17.32
CA GLY A 45 4.39 2.01 -18.61
C GLY A 45 3.16 2.36 -19.44
N ASP A 46 2.41 1.35 -19.87
CA ASP A 46 1.14 1.50 -20.59
C ASP A 46 -0.10 1.44 -19.67
N GLY A 47 0.10 1.36 -18.35
CA GLY A 47 -0.99 1.28 -17.36
C GLY A 47 -1.71 -0.06 -17.30
N THR A 48 -1.22 -1.09 -18.00
CA THR A 48 -1.92 -2.38 -18.15
C THR A 48 -1.53 -3.41 -17.09
N CYS A 49 -0.57 -3.11 -16.22
CA CYS A 49 -0.26 -3.98 -15.09
C CYS A 49 -1.43 -4.01 -14.09
N ALA A 50 -1.73 -5.19 -13.55
CA ALA A 50 -2.82 -5.35 -12.60
C ALA A 50 -2.41 -4.83 -11.21
N GLU A 51 -3.35 -4.24 -10.49
CA GLU A 51 -3.23 -3.92 -9.08
C GLU A 51 -4.22 -4.73 -8.26
N TYR A 52 -3.78 -5.12 -7.07
CA TYR A 52 -4.64 -5.78 -6.11
C TYR A 52 -5.21 -4.76 -5.13
N LEU A 53 -6.48 -4.43 -5.33
CA LEU A 53 -7.26 -3.53 -4.48
C LEU A 53 -8.36 -4.35 -3.81
N HIS A 54 -8.06 -4.82 -2.59
CA HIS A 54 -8.91 -5.73 -1.81
C HIS A 54 -10.42 -5.42 -1.95
N PRO A 55 -11.26 -6.44 -2.25
CA PRO A 55 -10.93 -7.85 -2.45
C PRO A 55 -10.55 -8.17 -3.91
N TYR A 56 -10.51 -7.17 -4.80
CA TYR A 56 -10.47 -7.34 -6.24
C TYR A 56 -9.07 -7.16 -6.82
N MET A 57 -8.78 -7.92 -7.87
CA MET A 57 -7.67 -7.61 -8.78
C MET A 57 -8.22 -6.80 -9.95
N ILE A 58 -7.64 -5.62 -10.19
CA ILE A 58 -8.09 -4.66 -11.20
C ILE A 58 -6.96 -4.44 -12.21
N LYS A 59 -7.30 -4.48 -13.50
CA LYS A 59 -6.34 -4.28 -14.59
C LYS A 59 -6.94 -3.37 -15.65
N SER A 60 -6.20 -2.36 -16.11
CA SER A 60 -6.63 -1.56 -17.27
C SER A 60 -6.38 -2.33 -18.56
N LEU A 61 -7.29 -2.19 -19.52
CA LEU A 61 -7.22 -2.76 -20.86
C LEU A 61 -7.42 -1.64 -21.89
N THR A 62 -7.06 -1.87 -23.14
CA THR A 62 -7.40 -0.93 -24.22
C THR A 62 -8.92 -0.79 -24.31
N GLY A 63 -9.40 0.42 -24.01
CA GLY A 63 -10.83 0.71 -23.94
C GLY A 63 -11.54 0.11 -22.72
N GLY A 64 -10.85 -0.44 -21.72
CA GLY A 64 -11.49 -1.31 -20.75
C GLY A 64 -10.88 -1.37 -19.38
N VAL A 65 -11.60 -2.05 -18.49
CA VAL A 65 -11.12 -2.48 -17.18
C VAL A 65 -11.39 -3.98 -17.05
N SER A 66 -10.59 -4.69 -16.28
CA SER A 66 -10.83 -6.06 -15.85
C SER A 66 -10.94 -6.07 -14.35
N VAL A 67 -11.93 -6.78 -13.80
CA VAL A 67 -12.11 -6.98 -12.37
C VAL A 67 -12.24 -8.48 -12.13
N CYS A 68 -11.49 -9.00 -11.16
CA CYS A 68 -11.59 -10.40 -10.77
C CYS A 68 -11.55 -10.55 -9.26
N TYR A 69 -12.22 -11.60 -8.78
CA TYR A 69 -12.08 -12.14 -7.45
C TYR A 69 -11.72 -13.62 -7.52
N ARG A 70 -10.67 -13.99 -6.78
CA ARG A 70 -10.15 -15.37 -6.60
C ARG A 70 -9.99 -16.23 -7.86
N CYS A 71 -8.73 -16.56 -8.14
CA CYS A 71 -8.31 -17.92 -8.48
C CYS A 71 -7.06 -18.21 -7.64
N ARG A 72 -7.22 -18.81 -6.44
CA ARG A 72 -6.06 -19.14 -5.59
C ARG A 72 -5.32 -20.30 -6.22
N GLY A 73 -4.20 -20.02 -6.87
CA GLY A 73 -3.19 -21.02 -7.13
C GLY A 73 -2.36 -21.20 -5.86
N VAL A 74 -2.37 -22.41 -5.28
CA VAL A 74 -1.46 -22.76 -4.19
C VAL A 74 -0.42 -23.71 -4.75
N THR A 75 0.84 -23.31 -4.65
CA THR A 75 1.98 -24.21 -4.76
C THR A 75 2.69 -24.22 -3.41
N PRO A 76 3.52 -25.23 -3.09
CA PRO A 76 4.32 -25.21 -1.86
C PRO A 76 5.19 -23.96 -1.69
N ALA A 77 5.52 -23.26 -2.79
CA ALA A 77 6.39 -22.09 -2.79
C ALA A 77 5.64 -20.75 -2.87
N LEU A 78 4.41 -20.71 -3.39
CA LEU A 78 3.71 -19.47 -3.75
C LEU A 78 2.19 -19.63 -3.66
N ILE A 79 1.52 -18.58 -3.17
CA ILE A 79 0.09 -18.36 -3.33
C ILE A 79 -0.09 -17.20 -4.31
N PHE A 80 -0.85 -17.40 -5.38
CA PHE A 80 -1.08 -16.36 -6.40
C PHE A 80 -2.55 -16.25 -6.81
N GLN A 81 -2.91 -15.14 -7.46
CA GLN A 81 -4.25 -14.87 -8.00
C GLN A 81 -4.17 -14.50 -9.48
N ALA A 82 -5.09 -15.03 -10.29
CA ALA A 82 -5.22 -14.77 -11.73
C ALA A 82 -6.60 -14.17 -12.07
N CYS A 83 -6.71 -13.47 -13.21
CA CYS A 83 -7.81 -12.56 -13.53
C CYS A 83 -8.36 -12.73 -14.96
N CYS A 84 -9.70 -12.64 -15.15
CA CYS A 84 -10.37 -12.42 -16.44
C CYS A 84 -11.75 -11.74 -16.30
N ALA A 85 -11.88 -10.45 -16.63
CA ALA A 85 -13.11 -9.83 -17.12
C ALA A 85 -12.74 -8.65 -18.03
N LYS A 86 -13.62 -8.14 -18.90
CA LYS A 86 -13.30 -6.97 -19.76
C LYS A 86 -14.51 -6.03 -19.85
N PHE A 87 -14.22 -4.74 -19.78
CA PHE A 87 -15.11 -3.64 -20.16
C PHE A 87 -14.64 -3.02 -21.49
N ASP A 88 -15.54 -2.40 -22.25
CA ASP A 88 -15.20 -1.56 -23.42
C ASP A 88 -15.78 -0.14 -23.27
N CYS A 89 -15.11 0.86 -23.85
CA CYS A 89 -15.33 2.29 -23.59
C CYS A 89 -16.24 2.91 -24.64
N GLY A 90 -17.32 3.54 -24.18
CA GLY A 90 -18.28 4.30 -24.99
C GLY A 90 -19.72 3.80 -24.82
N ASN A 91 -19.87 2.48 -24.68
CA ASN A 91 -21.07 1.79 -24.23
C ASN A 91 -20.61 0.67 -23.28
N PRO A 92 -21.18 0.53 -22.07
CA PRO A 92 -20.71 -0.48 -21.13
C PRO A 92 -20.90 -1.90 -21.69
N VAL A 93 -19.85 -2.56 -22.16
CA VAL A 93 -19.91 -3.98 -22.51
C VAL A 93 -19.39 -4.78 -21.33
N PHE A 94 -20.11 -5.83 -20.93
CA PHE A 94 -19.66 -6.77 -19.92
C PHE A 94 -19.19 -8.04 -20.62
N SER A 95 -18.06 -8.59 -20.22
CA SER A 95 -17.65 -9.93 -20.66
C SER A 95 -16.93 -10.67 -19.55
N THR A 96 -17.05 -11.99 -19.58
CA THR A 96 -16.46 -12.90 -18.60
C THR A 96 -15.78 -14.06 -19.31
N ALA A 97 -14.74 -14.65 -18.69
CA ALA A 97 -14.15 -15.90 -19.17
C ALA A 97 -14.97 -17.14 -18.77
N HIS A 98 -16.01 -16.95 -17.95
CA HIS A 98 -16.88 -18.00 -17.43
C HIS A 98 -18.25 -17.96 -18.13
N ALA A 99 -18.90 -19.11 -18.27
CA ALA A 99 -20.22 -19.15 -18.88
C ALA A 99 -21.27 -18.54 -17.94
N VAL A 100 -22.18 -17.74 -18.50
CA VAL A 100 -23.32 -17.18 -17.77
C VAL A 100 -24.40 -18.25 -17.65
N LEU A 101 -24.64 -18.73 -16.44
CA LEU A 101 -25.71 -19.69 -16.16
C LEU A 101 -27.05 -18.99 -16.01
N GLU A 102 -27.05 -17.82 -15.39
CA GLU A 102 -28.26 -17.08 -15.10
C GLU A 102 -28.03 -15.56 -15.05
N LEU A 103 -29.00 -14.82 -15.59
CA LEU A 103 -29.10 -13.37 -15.47
C LEU A 103 -30.52 -13.02 -15.02
N ARG A 104 -30.64 -12.34 -13.87
CA ARG A 104 -31.92 -11.83 -13.34
C ARG A 104 -31.86 -10.33 -13.14
N SER A 105 -32.71 -9.60 -13.85
CA SER A 105 -32.85 -8.14 -13.75
C SER A 105 -34.05 -7.78 -12.87
N ASN A 106 -33.95 -6.70 -12.10
CA ASN A 106 -35.14 -6.10 -11.49
C ASN A 106 -36.02 -5.40 -12.56
N PRO A 107 -37.30 -5.07 -12.27
CA PRO A 107 -38.20 -4.45 -13.25
C PRO A 107 -37.70 -3.12 -13.84
N GLN A 108 -36.91 -2.37 -13.08
CA GLN A 108 -36.32 -1.09 -13.51
C GLN A 108 -35.04 -1.27 -14.35
N GLU A 109 -34.50 -2.48 -14.45
CA GLU A 109 -33.23 -2.82 -15.09
C GLU A 109 -32.08 -1.93 -14.57
N THR A 110 -32.01 -1.79 -13.24
CA THR A 110 -30.94 -1.07 -12.54
C THR A 110 -30.13 -1.97 -11.62
N ARG A 111 -30.50 -3.26 -11.54
CA ARG A 111 -29.93 -4.27 -10.67
C ARG A 111 -30.01 -5.61 -11.37
N HIS A 112 -28.86 -6.20 -11.66
CA HIS A 112 -28.73 -7.47 -12.37
C HIS A 112 -27.91 -8.45 -11.55
N LYS A 113 -28.49 -9.62 -11.27
CA LYS A 113 -27.82 -10.76 -10.66
C LYS A 113 -27.28 -11.66 -11.76
N LEU A 114 -25.98 -11.90 -11.76
CA LEU A 114 -25.27 -12.71 -12.72
C LEU A 114 -24.67 -13.94 -12.04
N VAL A 115 -25.13 -15.14 -12.38
CA VAL A 115 -24.58 -16.40 -11.86
C VAL A 115 -23.70 -17.04 -12.93
N LEU A 116 -22.46 -17.33 -12.56
CA LEU A 116 -21.44 -17.88 -13.45
C LEU A 116 -21.21 -19.38 -13.18
N ASN A 117 -20.65 -20.08 -14.17
CA ASN A 117 -20.41 -21.51 -14.09
C ASN A 117 -19.23 -21.93 -13.19
N ASP A 118 -18.49 -20.96 -12.66
CA ASP A 118 -17.45 -21.18 -11.64
C ASP A 118 -18.00 -21.09 -10.20
N GLY A 119 -19.33 -20.93 -10.05
CA GLY A 119 -20.00 -20.79 -8.77
C GLY A 119 -20.04 -19.37 -8.21
N GLN A 120 -19.44 -18.39 -8.90
CA GLN A 120 -19.50 -16.99 -8.48
C GLN A 120 -20.82 -16.33 -8.88
N THR A 121 -21.32 -15.46 -8.00
CA THR A 121 -22.48 -14.61 -8.28
C THR A 121 -22.08 -13.16 -8.18
N TRP A 122 -22.35 -12.39 -9.24
CA TRP A 122 -22.01 -10.98 -9.35
C TRP A 122 -23.28 -10.13 -9.45
N PHE A 123 -23.19 -8.91 -8.95
CA PHE A 123 -24.22 -7.89 -9.08
C PHE A 123 -23.73 -6.73 -9.91
N ILE A 124 -24.58 -6.27 -10.82
CA ILE A 124 -24.40 -5.03 -11.57
C ILE A 124 -25.51 -4.07 -11.13
N TYR A 125 -25.11 -2.95 -10.53
CA TYR A 125 -25.99 -1.86 -10.15
C TYR A 125 -25.75 -0.66 -11.04
N SER A 126 -26.82 0.01 -11.48
CA SER A 126 -26.70 1.24 -12.26
C SER A 126 -27.55 2.37 -11.68
N SER A 127 -27.15 3.62 -11.92
CA SER A 127 -27.91 4.80 -11.50
C SER A 127 -29.17 5.06 -12.34
N SER A 128 -29.26 4.45 -13.51
CA SER A 128 -30.36 4.56 -14.47
C SER A 128 -30.52 3.25 -15.23
N LYS A 129 -31.67 3.08 -15.91
CA LYS A 129 -32.00 1.89 -16.71
C LYS A 129 -30.81 1.45 -17.59
N LEU A 130 -30.39 0.21 -17.42
CA LEU A 130 -29.29 -0.44 -18.13
C LEU A 130 -29.76 -1.85 -18.54
N PRO A 131 -30.41 -2.01 -19.70
CA PRO A 131 -30.87 -3.33 -20.14
C PRO A 131 -29.67 -4.20 -20.53
N VAL A 132 -29.33 -5.16 -19.68
CA VAL A 132 -28.31 -6.20 -19.91
C VAL A 132 -29.01 -7.47 -20.36
N ASP A 133 -28.57 -8.06 -21.46
CA ASP A 133 -29.04 -9.36 -21.94
C ASP A 133 -28.13 -10.53 -21.49
N LYS A 134 -28.54 -11.77 -21.80
CA LYS A 134 -27.82 -12.98 -21.38
C LYS A 134 -26.43 -13.12 -22.04
N ASP A 135 -26.24 -12.50 -23.20
CA ASP A 135 -24.95 -12.46 -23.89
C ASP A 135 -24.06 -11.35 -23.32
N LEU A 136 -24.53 -10.68 -22.25
CA LEU A 136 -23.89 -9.55 -21.58
C LEU A 136 -23.72 -8.32 -22.49
N SER A 137 -24.43 -8.29 -23.62
CA SER A 137 -24.59 -7.11 -24.43
C SER A 137 -25.64 -6.18 -23.84
N LEU A 138 -25.51 -4.90 -24.17
CA LEU A 138 -26.52 -3.91 -23.85
C LEU A 138 -27.46 -3.77 -25.03
N ALA A 139 -28.75 -3.95 -24.78
CA ALA A 139 -29.79 -3.81 -25.81
C ALA A 139 -29.94 -2.36 -26.34
N SER A 140 -29.29 -1.37 -25.69
CA SER A 140 -29.32 0.03 -26.12
C SER A 140 -27.92 0.54 -26.42
N HIS A 141 -27.60 0.69 -27.71
CA HIS A 141 -26.39 1.37 -28.20
C HIS A 141 -26.39 2.90 -27.97
N LYS A 142 -27.40 3.44 -27.27
CA LYS A 142 -27.46 4.86 -26.91
C LYS A 142 -26.67 5.07 -25.62
N GLY A 143 -25.54 5.75 -25.74
CA GLY A 143 -24.56 6.00 -24.67
C GLY A 143 -25.17 6.17 -23.28
N PHE A 144 -24.97 5.14 -22.44
CA PHE A 144 -25.35 5.18 -21.04
C PHE A 144 -24.65 6.35 -20.34
N LYS A 145 -25.41 7.16 -19.59
CA LYS A 145 -24.88 8.25 -18.77
C LYS A 145 -25.27 8.00 -17.32
N GLY A 146 -24.29 7.67 -16.50
CA GLY A 146 -24.53 7.35 -15.10
C GLY A 146 -23.37 6.63 -14.45
N VAL A 147 -23.66 6.04 -13.29
CA VAL A 147 -22.71 5.27 -12.50
C VAL A 147 -23.10 3.79 -12.60
N ILE A 148 -22.12 2.95 -12.89
CA ILE A 148 -22.22 1.48 -12.80
C ILE A 148 -21.34 1.03 -11.65
N ARG A 149 -21.87 0.16 -10.80
CA ARG A 149 -21.15 -0.47 -9.68
C ARG A 149 -21.31 -1.96 -9.79
N ILE A 150 -20.22 -2.66 -9.52
CA ILE A 150 -20.15 -4.10 -9.68
C ILE A 150 -19.61 -4.67 -8.37
N ALA A 151 -20.28 -5.69 -7.86
CA ALA A 151 -19.89 -6.33 -6.63
C ALA A 151 -20.04 -7.84 -6.77
N LEU A 152 -19.06 -8.58 -6.26
CA LEU A 152 -19.22 -10.01 -6.06
C LEU A 152 -20.07 -10.24 -4.80
N LEU A 153 -20.99 -11.20 -4.85
CA LEU A 153 -21.70 -11.72 -3.68
C LEU A 153 -20.75 -12.60 -2.84
N PRO A 154 -20.43 -12.23 -1.59
CA PRO A 154 -19.69 -13.12 -0.69
C PRO A 154 -20.56 -14.29 -0.23
N CYS A 155 -19.91 -15.28 0.38
CA CYS A 155 -20.62 -16.41 1.00
C CYS A 155 -21.26 -15.91 2.31
N GLY A 156 -22.59 -15.90 2.39
CA GLY A 156 -23.35 -15.56 3.60
C GLY A 156 -24.81 -15.29 3.27
N ASP A 157 -25.73 -15.77 4.10
CA ASP A 157 -27.17 -15.82 3.80
C ASP A 157 -27.77 -14.42 3.55
N ASP A 158 -27.34 -13.41 4.30
CA ASP A 158 -27.82 -12.02 4.18
C ASP A 158 -26.99 -11.15 3.23
N SER A 159 -25.99 -11.72 2.54
CA SER A 159 -25.01 -10.95 1.77
C SER A 159 -25.62 -10.19 0.59
N GLU A 160 -26.67 -10.76 -0.01
CA GLU A 160 -27.40 -10.12 -1.11
C GLU A 160 -28.12 -8.87 -0.63
N ASP A 161 -28.81 -8.97 0.51
CA ASP A 161 -29.51 -7.85 1.13
C ASP A 161 -28.55 -6.73 1.55
N PHE A 162 -27.39 -7.07 2.12
CA PHE A 162 -26.35 -6.08 2.44
C PHE A 162 -25.84 -5.36 1.18
N LEU A 163 -25.57 -6.09 0.09
CA LEU A 163 -25.16 -5.46 -1.16
C LEU A 163 -26.27 -4.55 -1.70
N ASP A 164 -27.51 -5.01 -1.75
CA ASP A 164 -28.64 -4.22 -2.25
C ASP A 164 -28.82 -2.93 -1.41
N GLN A 165 -28.76 -3.04 -0.08
CA GLN A 165 -28.89 -1.93 0.88
C GLN A 165 -27.80 -0.87 0.68
N HIS A 166 -26.53 -1.29 0.57
CA HIS A 166 -25.39 -0.38 0.49
C HIS A 166 -24.96 -0.04 -0.94
N SER A 167 -25.57 -0.66 -1.95
CA SER A 167 -25.23 -0.48 -3.38
C SER A 167 -25.23 0.98 -3.81
N LYS A 168 -26.04 1.83 -3.16
CA LYS A 168 -26.25 3.22 -3.55
C LYS A 168 -25.18 4.19 -3.06
N CYS A 169 -24.33 3.83 -2.11
CA CYS A 169 -23.29 4.68 -1.54
C CYS A 169 -21.91 4.15 -1.91
N TYR A 170 -20.99 5.02 -2.34
CA TYR A 170 -19.63 4.61 -2.73
C TYR A 170 -18.59 5.70 -2.42
N PRO A 171 -17.34 5.32 -2.10
CA PRO A 171 -16.30 6.28 -1.75
C PRO A 171 -15.72 6.92 -3.02
N VAL A 172 -15.36 8.20 -2.93
CA VAL A 172 -14.68 8.95 -4.01
C VAL A 172 -13.37 9.60 -3.56
N ARG A 173 -13.12 9.64 -2.25
CA ARG A 173 -11.86 10.09 -1.65
C ARG A 173 -11.71 9.51 -0.26
N GLY A 174 -10.51 9.10 0.12
CA GLY A 174 -10.14 8.78 1.50
C GLY A 174 -9.15 9.80 2.04
N THR A 175 -9.18 10.07 3.34
CA THR A 175 -8.17 10.85 4.07
C THR A 175 -7.76 10.08 5.31
N ALA A 176 -6.46 10.03 5.60
CA ALA A 176 -5.89 9.46 6.81
C ALA A 176 -5.31 10.59 7.67
N ASP A 177 -5.82 10.73 8.88
CA ASP A 177 -5.40 11.76 9.83
C ASP A 177 -4.62 11.11 10.99
N PHE A 178 -3.36 11.53 11.14
CA PHE A 178 -2.40 11.08 12.15
C PHE A 178 -2.08 12.18 13.18
N THR A 179 -2.94 13.20 13.32
CA THR A 179 -2.71 14.32 14.25
C THR A 179 -2.69 13.91 15.73
N VAL A 180 -3.24 12.75 16.06
CA VAL A 180 -3.25 12.19 17.41
C VAL A 180 -2.26 11.02 17.48
N PRO A 181 -1.31 11.01 18.45
CA PRO A 181 -0.36 9.90 18.60
C PRO A 181 -1.06 8.54 18.73
N PHE A 182 -0.47 7.51 18.11
CA PHE A 182 -0.96 6.12 18.14
C PHE A 182 -2.40 5.94 17.63
N ARG A 183 -2.92 6.93 16.89
CA ARG A 183 -4.25 6.89 16.31
C ARG A 183 -4.17 7.27 14.83
N VAL A 184 -4.94 6.56 14.02
CA VAL A 184 -5.28 7.01 12.66
C VAL A 184 -6.78 7.12 12.54
N LYS A 185 -7.25 8.26 12.03
CA LYS A 185 -8.64 8.45 11.64
C LYS A 185 -8.75 8.39 10.13
N TYR A 186 -9.42 7.37 9.61
CA TYR A 186 -9.81 7.33 8.21
C TYR A 186 -11.16 8.03 8.02
N VAL A 187 -11.26 8.87 6.99
CA VAL A 187 -12.50 9.55 6.61
C VAL A 187 -12.69 9.42 5.10
N TRP A 188 -13.83 8.87 4.71
CA TRP A 188 -14.20 8.71 3.31
C TRP A 188 -15.23 9.77 2.90
N LYS A 189 -14.92 10.51 1.83
CA LYS A 189 -15.93 11.28 1.11
C LYS A 189 -16.70 10.32 0.22
N THR A 190 -18.02 10.35 0.31
CA THR A 190 -18.91 9.46 -0.44
C THR A 190 -19.76 10.21 -1.44
N LEU A 191 -20.30 9.49 -2.42
CA LEU A 191 -21.39 9.92 -3.29
C LEU A 191 -22.52 8.90 -3.24
N GLY A 192 -23.73 9.36 -3.57
CA GLY A 192 -24.92 8.53 -3.61
C GLY A 192 -25.78 8.65 -2.35
N ARG A 193 -26.47 7.58 -1.97
CA ARG A 193 -27.41 7.57 -0.84
C ARG A 193 -27.19 6.34 0.03
N GLY A 194 -27.45 6.48 1.34
CA GLY A 194 -27.28 5.41 2.33
C GLY A 194 -25.91 5.44 2.98
N GLU A 195 -25.66 4.46 3.85
CA GLU A 195 -24.40 4.34 4.59
C GLU A 195 -23.34 3.63 3.75
N LEU A 196 -22.08 3.98 3.98
CA LEU A 196 -20.94 3.42 3.26
C LEU A 196 -20.60 2.04 3.82
N LEU A 197 -20.56 1.02 2.96
CA LEU A 197 -20.02 -0.30 3.27
C LEU A 197 -18.57 -0.38 2.74
N MET A 198 -17.62 -0.64 3.63
CA MET A 198 -16.20 -0.84 3.32
C MET A 198 -15.74 -2.19 3.87
N LEU A 199 -14.66 -2.75 3.30
CA LEU A 199 -14.04 -3.97 3.84
C LEU A 199 -12.87 -3.63 4.77
N SER A 200 -12.84 -4.29 5.92
CA SER A 200 -11.76 -4.19 6.91
C SER A 200 -10.80 -5.37 6.81
N LEU A 201 -9.51 -5.12 7.01
CA LEU A 201 -8.52 -6.18 7.29
C LEU A 201 -8.64 -6.64 8.75
N PRO A 202 -8.18 -7.86 9.09
CA PRO A 202 -8.16 -8.32 10.49
C PRO A 202 -7.52 -7.32 11.44
N ASP A 203 -6.35 -6.77 11.07
CA ASP A 203 -5.63 -5.80 11.89
C ASP A 203 -6.41 -4.50 12.09
N HIS A 204 -7.19 -4.06 11.09
CA HIS A 204 -8.06 -2.90 11.29
C HIS A 204 -9.03 -3.15 12.43
N ARG A 205 -9.69 -4.31 12.45
CA ARG A 205 -10.71 -4.66 13.45
C ARG A 205 -10.16 -4.78 14.86
N VAL A 206 -8.93 -5.26 15.02
CA VAL A 206 -8.28 -5.38 16.34
C VAL A 206 -8.13 -4.03 17.05
N ILE A 207 -7.88 -2.97 16.29
CA ILE A 207 -7.60 -1.63 16.83
C ILE A 207 -8.72 -0.63 16.57
N LEU A 208 -9.83 -1.10 16.01
CA LEU A 208 -10.98 -0.30 15.64
C LEU A 208 -11.77 0.12 16.90
N GLN A 209 -12.01 1.43 17.03
CA GLN A 209 -12.78 1.99 18.14
C GLN A 209 -14.26 2.07 17.75
N ASP A 210 -15.11 1.48 18.60
CA ASP A 210 -16.54 1.31 18.36
C ASP A 210 -17.35 2.55 18.75
N HIS A 211 -17.42 3.54 17.88
CA HIS A 211 -18.12 4.79 18.22
C HIS A 211 -19.33 5.10 17.34
N LYS A 212 -19.37 4.67 16.06
CA LYS A 212 -20.49 4.85 15.11
C LYS A 212 -20.41 3.93 13.87
N ILE A 213 -19.88 2.72 14.03
CA ILE A 213 -19.65 1.82 12.90
C ILE A 213 -20.21 0.44 13.22
N THR A 214 -20.69 -0.26 12.20
CA THR A 214 -21.26 -1.60 12.36
C THR A 214 -20.39 -2.60 11.62
N VAL A 215 -19.75 -3.52 12.34
CA VAL A 215 -19.01 -4.64 11.73
C VAL A 215 -20.01 -5.73 11.34
N LEU A 216 -19.84 -6.30 10.16
CA LEU A 216 -20.67 -7.35 9.55
C LEU A 216 -19.82 -8.59 9.26
N PRO A 217 -19.50 -9.44 10.26
CA PRO A 217 -18.65 -10.62 10.07
C PRO A 217 -19.21 -11.62 9.05
N GLN A 218 -20.55 -11.70 8.94
CA GLN A 218 -21.26 -12.54 7.98
C GLN A 218 -21.09 -12.06 6.53
N PHE A 219 -20.74 -10.78 6.34
CA PHE A 219 -20.41 -10.22 5.03
C PHE A 219 -18.89 -10.22 4.86
N SER A 220 -18.33 -11.32 4.38
CA SER A 220 -16.87 -11.47 4.33
C SER A 220 -16.31 -12.08 3.05
N TYR A 221 -15.10 -11.62 2.69
CA TYR A 221 -14.32 -12.11 1.57
C TYR A 221 -13.00 -12.70 2.06
N VAL A 222 -12.46 -13.67 1.33
CA VAL A 222 -11.19 -14.31 1.72
C VAL A 222 -10.05 -13.73 0.88
N SER A 223 -9.12 -13.03 1.52
CA SER A 223 -7.95 -12.44 0.86
C SER A 223 -6.64 -13.13 1.25
N ILE A 224 -5.51 -12.72 0.64
CA ILE A 224 -4.18 -13.17 1.05
C ILE A 224 -3.80 -12.64 2.45
N ASP A 225 -4.36 -11.49 2.85
CA ASP A 225 -4.12 -10.83 4.14
C ASP A 225 -5.18 -11.22 5.19
N GLY A 226 -5.90 -12.33 4.96
CA GLY A 226 -6.93 -12.86 5.87
C GLY A 226 -8.37 -12.50 5.47
N SER A 227 -9.28 -12.67 6.43
CA SER A 227 -10.71 -12.40 6.23
C SER A 227 -10.98 -10.90 6.16
N LEU A 228 -11.56 -10.47 5.05
CA LEU A 228 -12.03 -9.12 4.82
C LEU A 228 -13.50 -9.03 5.24
N GLU A 229 -13.81 -8.33 6.32
CA GLU A 229 -15.18 -8.23 6.85
C GLU A 229 -15.78 -6.86 6.56
N GLY A 230 -17.07 -6.83 6.24
CA GLY A 230 -17.84 -5.61 6.02
C GLY A 230 -17.87 -4.73 7.26
N VAL A 231 -17.73 -3.43 7.07
CA VAL A 231 -17.92 -2.41 8.10
C VAL A 231 -18.71 -1.27 7.49
N VAL A 232 -19.84 -0.93 8.12
CA VAL A 232 -20.70 0.18 7.75
C VAL A 232 -20.24 1.43 8.50
N GLY A 233 -19.92 2.49 7.76
CA GLY A 233 -19.49 3.77 8.30
C GLY A 233 -18.51 4.50 7.37
N ASP A 234 -18.59 5.83 7.33
CA ASP A 234 -17.76 6.70 6.49
C ASP A 234 -16.53 7.27 7.21
N HIS A 235 -16.31 6.88 8.46
CA HIS A 235 -15.10 7.20 9.20
C HIS A 235 -14.75 6.11 10.22
N TRP A 236 -13.46 5.73 10.26
CA TRP A 236 -12.95 4.75 11.21
C TRP A 236 -11.91 5.39 12.10
N HIS A 237 -11.99 5.08 13.40
CA HIS A 237 -10.99 5.45 14.38
C HIS A 237 -10.21 4.20 14.75
N LEU A 238 -8.93 4.15 14.36
CA LEU A 238 -8.03 3.06 14.71
C LEU A 238 -7.03 3.55 15.75
N GLN A 239 -6.88 2.83 16.85
CA GLN A 239 -6.00 3.21 17.95
C GLN A 239 -5.22 2.01 18.48
N THR A 240 -3.91 2.12 18.49
CA THR A 240 -3.01 1.14 19.10
C THR A 240 -2.58 1.61 20.49
N ASP A 241 -2.22 0.67 21.35
CA ASP A 241 -1.56 1.03 22.61
C ASP A 241 -0.14 1.58 22.36
N PRO A 242 0.28 2.62 23.09
CA PRO A 242 1.66 3.10 23.03
C PRO A 242 2.63 2.00 23.47
N LEU A 243 3.68 1.77 22.68
CA LEU A 243 4.77 0.92 23.10
C LEU A 243 5.85 1.77 23.78
N HIS A 244 6.10 1.49 25.06
CA HIS A 244 7.16 2.15 25.83
C HIS A 244 8.49 1.38 25.68
N LEU A 245 9.30 1.77 24.69
CA LEU A 245 10.66 1.26 24.52
C LEU A 245 11.69 2.31 24.95
N GLY A 246 12.67 1.88 25.75
CA GLY A 246 13.90 2.62 26.01
C GLY A 246 15.05 2.15 25.12
N TRP A 247 16.23 2.76 25.29
CA TRP A 247 17.45 2.39 24.55
C TRP A 247 18.15 1.12 25.07
N TYR A 248 17.91 0.79 26.35
CA TYR A 248 18.63 -0.23 27.11
C TYR A 248 17.80 -1.49 27.34
N SER A 249 18.46 -2.56 27.81
CA SER A 249 17.76 -3.77 28.25
C SER A 249 16.75 -3.47 29.35
N LEU A 250 15.58 -4.10 29.29
CA LEU A 250 14.57 -4.00 30.35
C LEU A 250 15.05 -4.58 31.69
N GLN A 251 15.96 -5.55 31.64
CA GLN A 251 16.45 -6.29 32.82
C GLN A 251 17.94 -6.04 33.12
N GLY A 252 18.63 -5.31 32.25
CA GLY A 252 20.08 -5.10 32.38
C GLY A 252 20.91 -6.38 32.23
N VAL A 253 22.15 -6.32 32.73
CA VAL A 253 23.08 -7.46 32.86
C VAL A 253 23.53 -7.54 34.32
N ASN A 254 23.07 -8.56 35.03
CA ASN A 254 23.25 -8.67 36.48
C ASN A 254 24.46 -9.51 36.92
N SER A 255 24.95 -10.43 36.08
CA SER A 255 26.13 -11.25 36.38
C SER A 255 27.42 -10.54 35.96
N PRO A 256 28.42 -10.41 36.86
CA PRO A 256 29.74 -9.88 36.54
C PRO A 256 30.46 -10.67 35.43
N GLU A 257 30.33 -12.00 35.42
CA GLU A 257 30.97 -12.88 34.44
C GLU A 257 30.36 -12.64 33.04
N ALA A 258 29.02 -12.58 32.97
CA ALA A 258 28.31 -12.29 31.73
C ALA A 258 28.67 -10.88 31.21
N ARG A 259 28.81 -9.90 32.10
CA ARG A 259 29.24 -8.55 31.77
C ARG A 259 30.63 -8.55 31.11
N ASP A 260 31.60 -9.26 31.68
CA ASP A 260 32.96 -9.33 31.14
C ASP A 260 33.00 -10.04 29.78
N ASP A 261 32.23 -11.11 29.62
CA ASP A 261 32.06 -11.79 28.33
C ASP A 261 31.46 -10.88 27.26
N ILE A 262 30.42 -10.12 27.60
CA ILE A 262 29.79 -9.17 26.68
C ILE A 262 30.78 -8.05 26.32
N ILE A 263 31.54 -7.52 27.27
CA ILE A 263 32.57 -6.50 27.00
C ILE A 263 33.63 -7.05 26.03
N ARG A 264 34.15 -8.28 26.27
CA ARG A 264 35.11 -8.93 25.35
C ARG A 264 34.54 -9.09 23.95
N ALA A 265 33.30 -9.55 23.83
CA ALA A 265 32.62 -9.69 22.56
C ALA A 265 32.41 -8.34 21.85
N ALA A 266 32.00 -7.32 22.60
CA ALA A 266 31.78 -5.97 22.10
C ALA A 266 33.06 -5.34 21.56
N ILE A 267 34.19 -5.48 22.26
CA ILE A 267 35.51 -5.00 21.76
C ILE A 267 35.84 -5.67 20.43
N LYS A 268 35.76 -7.01 20.37
CA LYS A 268 36.02 -7.77 19.14
C LYS A 268 35.10 -7.36 17.99
N GLU A 269 33.87 -6.98 18.30
CA GLU A 269 32.90 -6.53 17.32
C GLU A 269 33.22 -5.14 16.79
N VAL A 270 33.50 -4.16 17.65
CA VAL A 270 33.89 -2.82 17.23
C VAL A 270 35.17 -2.85 16.39
N ASP A 271 36.14 -3.69 16.76
CA ASP A 271 37.37 -3.86 15.98
C ASP A 271 37.09 -4.51 14.61
N ARG A 272 36.01 -5.30 14.46
CA ARG A 272 35.58 -5.84 13.17
C ARG A 272 34.79 -4.84 12.34
N VAL A 273 34.11 -3.89 12.98
CA VAL A 273 33.47 -2.73 12.35
C VAL A 273 34.51 -1.62 12.18
N CYS A 274 35.63 -1.96 11.55
CA CYS A 274 36.68 -1.02 11.17
C CYS A 274 36.19 -0.03 10.09
N PRO A 275 36.76 1.19 10.00
CA PRO A 275 36.45 2.18 8.97
C PRO A 275 36.56 1.65 7.53
N ALA A 276 37.41 0.66 7.28
CA ALA A 276 37.57 0.01 5.98
C ALA A 276 36.32 -0.74 5.48
N LYS A 277 35.31 -1.02 6.32
CA LYS A 277 34.01 -1.59 5.91
C LYS A 277 32.92 -0.54 5.66
N LEU A 278 33.17 0.72 6.03
CA LEU A 278 32.27 1.85 5.81
C LEU A 278 32.48 2.54 4.45
N THR A 279 33.48 2.08 3.70
CA THR A 279 33.81 2.52 2.33
C THR A 279 32.99 1.81 1.25
N ILE A 280 32.08 0.88 1.62
CA ILE A 280 31.19 0.22 0.66
C ILE A 280 30.25 1.28 0.06
N ARG A 281 30.23 1.39 -1.27
CA ARG A 281 29.40 2.33 -2.05
C ARG A 281 27.88 2.01 -2.04
N SER A 282 27.41 1.27 -1.04
CA SER A 282 26.01 0.87 -0.89
C SER A 282 25.45 1.40 0.42
N THR A 283 24.39 2.21 0.34
CA THR A 283 23.65 2.71 1.51
C THR A 283 23.10 1.57 2.37
N TYR A 284 22.69 0.47 1.75
CA TYR A 284 22.18 -0.71 2.44
C TYR A 284 23.24 -1.39 3.32
N PHE A 285 24.40 -1.73 2.76
CA PHE A 285 25.45 -2.43 3.50
C PHE A 285 26.17 -1.53 4.50
N SER A 286 26.43 -0.28 4.12
CA SER A 286 27.00 0.71 5.05
C SER A 286 26.06 1.00 6.22
N GLY A 287 24.75 1.17 5.95
CA GLY A 287 23.72 1.35 6.96
C GLY A 287 23.64 0.18 7.95
N LYS A 288 23.71 -1.07 7.45
CA LYS A 288 23.78 -2.27 8.31
C LYS A 288 25.00 -2.27 9.23
N ALA A 289 26.17 -1.91 8.71
CA ALA A 289 27.40 -1.84 9.51
C ALA A 289 27.32 -0.74 10.58
N LEU A 290 26.82 0.43 10.21
CA LEU A 290 26.64 1.56 11.13
C LEU A 290 25.63 1.23 12.24
N ALA A 291 24.48 0.64 11.89
CA ALA A 291 23.47 0.21 12.87
C ALA A 291 24.03 -0.82 13.87
N ARG A 292 24.86 -1.75 13.38
CA ARG A 292 25.54 -2.73 14.24
C ARG A 292 26.51 -2.06 15.22
N ALA A 293 27.36 -1.15 14.74
CA ALA A 293 28.25 -0.38 15.62
C ALA A 293 27.47 0.43 16.65
N ALA A 294 26.42 1.13 16.23
CA ALA A 294 25.55 1.90 17.13
C ALA A 294 24.92 1.02 18.21
N ARG A 295 24.45 -0.19 17.87
CA ARG A 295 23.90 -1.14 18.85
C ARG A 295 24.95 -1.58 19.87
N VAL A 296 26.18 -1.85 19.44
CA VAL A 296 27.30 -2.16 20.37
C VAL A 296 27.62 -0.95 21.26
N GLY A 297 27.54 0.27 20.73
CA GLY A 297 27.67 1.50 21.51
C GLY A 297 26.65 1.60 22.64
N LEU A 298 25.37 1.34 22.36
CA LEU A 298 24.30 1.34 23.38
C LEU A 298 24.52 0.28 24.46
N ILE A 299 24.96 -0.93 24.07
CA ILE A 299 25.29 -1.99 25.03
C ILE A 299 26.48 -1.56 25.90
N ALA A 300 27.52 -0.97 25.30
CA ALA A 300 28.67 -0.48 26.04
C ALA A 300 28.31 0.65 27.01
N GLU A 301 27.40 1.54 26.63
CA GLU A 301 26.88 2.59 27.50
C GLU A 301 26.12 2.02 28.70
N GLU A 302 25.22 1.06 28.48
CA GLU A 302 24.53 0.32 29.54
C GLU A 302 25.51 -0.38 30.49
N LEU A 303 26.57 -0.97 29.91
CA LEU A 303 27.66 -1.58 30.65
C LEU A 303 28.69 -0.56 31.17
N LYS A 304 28.46 0.75 31.09
CA LYS A 304 29.40 1.77 31.62
C LYS A 304 30.85 1.58 31.11
N CYS A 305 31.01 1.22 29.85
CA CYS A 305 32.30 0.98 29.18
C CYS A 305 32.62 2.11 28.19
N PRO A 306 33.14 3.26 28.66
CA PRO A 306 33.33 4.45 27.81
C PRO A 306 34.34 4.21 26.67
N ALA A 307 35.32 3.33 26.85
CA ALA A 307 36.31 3.02 25.81
C ALA A 307 35.66 2.51 24.51
N ILE A 308 34.65 1.64 24.62
CA ILE A 308 33.93 1.10 23.46
C ILE A 308 33.02 2.18 22.86
N VAL A 309 32.34 2.97 23.70
CA VAL A 309 31.50 4.09 23.25
C VAL A 309 32.32 5.07 22.41
N HIS A 310 33.50 5.47 22.89
CA HIS A 310 34.39 6.39 22.16
C HIS A 310 34.85 5.83 20.82
N ARG A 311 35.16 4.52 20.75
CA ARG A 311 35.51 3.85 19.49
C ARG A 311 34.35 3.87 18.50
N VAL A 312 33.14 3.53 18.94
CA VAL A 312 31.93 3.58 18.10
C VAL A 312 31.64 4.99 17.59
N GLN A 313 31.80 6.01 18.44
CA GLN A 313 31.67 7.40 18.00
C GLN A 313 32.71 7.79 16.94
N GLY A 314 33.94 7.26 17.04
CA GLY A 314 34.95 7.40 16.00
C GLY A 314 34.49 6.83 14.66
N VAL A 315 33.98 5.60 14.67
CA VAL A 315 33.39 4.92 13.49
C VAL A 315 32.26 5.75 12.86
N ALA A 316 31.34 6.28 13.68
CA ALA A 316 30.24 7.11 13.20
C ALA A 316 30.70 8.44 12.57
N ARG A 317 31.70 9.10 13.18
CA ARG A 317 32.32 10.32 12.61
C ARG A 317 32.96 10.02 11.28
N SER A 318 33.82 9.00 11.19
CA SER A 318 34.45 8.61 9.94
C SER A 318 33.45 8.28 8.83
N HIS A 319 32.32 7.62 9.16
CA HIS A 319 31.26 7.37 8.18
C HIS A 319 30.60 8.66 7.66
N ARG A 320 30.30 9.60 8.55
CA ARG A 320 29.70 10.89 8.19
C ARG A 320 30.66 11.71 7.33
N ASP A 321 31.92 11.76 7.71
CA ASP A 321 32.93 12.53 7.00
C ASP A 321 33.14 11.95 5.59
N ALA A 322 33.23 10.63 5.45
CA ALA A 322 33.27 9.94 4.15
C ALA A 322 31.99 10.12 3.31
N ALA A 323 30.81 10.30 3.92
CA ALA A 323 29.59 10.65 3.18
C ALA A 323 29.62 12.11 2.67
N SER A 324 30.24 13.01 3.44
CA SER A 324 30.38 14.42 3.08
C SER A 324 31.41 14.62 1.96
N GLU A 325 32.53 13.88 1.99
CA GLU A 325 33.53 13.87 0.93
C GLU A 325 32.94 13.37 -0.40
N ARG A 326 32.16 12.29 -0.37
CA ARG A 326 31.46 11.76 -1.56
C ARG A 326 30.51 12.78 -2.19
N LYS A 327 29.78 13.54 -1.37
CA LYS A 327 28.95 14.63 -1.85
C LYS A 327 29.78 15.67 -2.62
N ALA A 328 30.94 16.04 -2.09
CA ALA A 328 31.82 16.99 -2.76
C ALA A 328 32.38 16.44 -4.10
N GLU A 329 32.74 15.15 -4.15
CA GLU A 329 33.19 14.49 -5.40
C GLU A 329 32.11 14.49 -6.48
N GLU A 330 30.86 14.14 -6.12
CA GLU A 330 29.72 14.13 -7.05
C GLU A 330 29.39 15.53 -7.58
N GLU A 331 29.42 16.56 -6.72
CA GLU A 331 29.23 17.96 -7.15
C GLU A 331 30.32 18.45 -8.11
N VAL A 332 31.58 18.00 -7.93
CA VAL A 332 32.69 18.32 -8.84
C VAL A 332 32.52 17.61 -10.18
N GLN A 333 32.11 16.35 -10.18
CA GLN A 333 31.89 15.57 -11.40
C GLN A 333 30.72 16.13 -12.24
N GLU A 334 29.65 16.60 -11.59
CA GLU A 334 28.51 17.23 -12.27
C GLU A 334 28.89 18.58 -12.90
N LYS A 335 29.67 19.41 -12.19
CA LYS A 335 30.22 20.67 -12.73
C LYS A 335 31.16 20.44 -13.92
N GLY A 336 31.96 19.37 -13.87
CA GLY A 336 32.83 18.96 -14.98
C GLY A 336 32.06 18.48 -16.21
N SER A 337 30.96 17.75 -16.03
CA SER A 337 30.12 17.26 -17.14
C SER A 337 29.36 18.40 -17.85
N LYS A 338 28.94 19.45 -17.11
CA LYS A 338 28.28 20.64 -17.68
C LYS A 338 29.26 21.54 -18.48
N ASN A 339 30.56 21.49 -18.20
CA ASN A 339 31.57 22.27 -18.93
C ASN A 339 32.14 21.56 -20.18
N GLY A 340 31.75 20.30 -20.44
CA GLY A 340 32.24 19.49 -21.56
C GLY A 340 31.30 19.37 -22.76
N ARG A 341 30.20 20.12 -22.80
CA ARG A 341 29.33 20.26 -23.98
C ARG A 341 29.36 21.71 -24.45
N TRP A 342 30.29 22.00 -25.37
CA TRP A 342 30.18 23.09 -26.33
C TRP A 342 30.26 22.48 -27.73
#